data_AF-A0A4R1AK35-F1
#
_entry.id   AF-A0A4R1AK35-F1
#
_cell.length_a   1.000
_cell.length_b   1.000
_cell.length_c   1.000
_cell.angle_alpha   90.00
_cell.angle_beta   90.00
_cell.angle_gamma   90.00
#
_symmetry.space_group_name_H-M   'P 1'
#
loop_
_entity.id
_entity.type
_entity.pdbx_description
1 polymer ?
#
loop_
_entity_poly.entity_id
_entity_poly.type
_entity_poly.pdbx_seq_one_letter_code
_entity_poly.pdbx_strand_id
1 'polypeptide(L)'
;MTYTKEDCIRDTKEHIAQVREFMMMFAQELIKRALIHDNSKLENPEVDIFTEYTPKLKHSTYGSDEYKTFLKEMQVALKHHYANNSHHPEHYDKGIKGMDLADIVEMICDWKAATMRHDDGDIRKSIEFNKNRFNYSDDLKQIFLNTVEMFD
;
A
#
# COMPACT_ATOMS: atom_id res chain seq x y z
N MET A 1 -33.88 34.89 12.54
CA MET A 1 -32.65 35.48 13.12
C MET A 1 -31.66 35.69 11.99
N THR A 2 -30.95 36.81 11.97
CA THR A 2 -29.87 37.07 11.01
C THR A 2 -28.61 36.32 11.45
N TYR A 3 -27.99 35.58 10.54
CA TYR A 3 -26.72 34.89 10.78
C TYR A 3 -25.60 35.91 11.02
N THR A 4 -24.98 35.84 12.19
CA THR A 4 -23.99 36.83 12.62
C THR A 4 -22.57 36.41 12.28
N LYS A 5 -21.63 37.35 12.42
CA LYS A 5 -20.20 37.04 12.33
C LYS A 5 -19.79 36.05 13.43
N GLU A 6 -20.38 36.18 14.62
CA GLU A 6 -20.14 35.32 15.76
C GLU A 6 -20.62 33.88 15.50
N ASP A 7 -21.78 33.72 14.84
CA ASP A 7 -22.26 32.41 14.39
C ASP A 7 -21.27 31.77 13.40
N CYS A 8 -20.81 32.52 12.39
CA CYS A 8 -19.80 32.06 11.43
C CYS A 8 -18.51 31.58 12.11
N ILE A 9 -18.01 32.33 13.09
CA ILE A 9 -16.81 31.97 13.83
C ILE A 9 -17.05 30.69 14.66
N ARG A 10 -18.20 30.56 15.31
CA ARG A 10 -18.56 29.36 16.09
C ARG A 10 -18.61 28.13 15.19
N ASP A 11 -19.37 28.19 14.10
CA ASP A 11 -19.58 27.06 13.19
C ASP A 11 -18.27 26.67 12.50
N THR A 12 -17.43 27.65 12.14
CA THR A 12 -16.08 27.39 11.58
C THR A 12 -15.17 26.71 12.59
N LYS A 13 -15.20 27.12 13.87
CA LYS A 13 -14.41 26.46 14.92
C LYS A 13 -14.86 25.02 15.15
N GLU A 14 -16.16 24.77 15.10
CA GLU A 14 -16.72 23.42 15.20
C GLU A 14 -16.27 22.55 14.01
N HIS A 15 -16.34 23.07 12.78
CA HIS A 15 -15.84 22.36 11.60
C HIS A 15 -14.34 22.04 11.71
N ILE A 16 -13.51 22.98 12.17
CA ILE A 16 -12.07 22.74 12.40
C ILE A 16 -11.85 21.62 13.43
N ALA A 17 -12.65 21.57 14.49
CA ALA A 17 -12.57 20.53 15.51
C ALA A 17 -12.94 19.15 14.93
N GLN A 18 -14.00 19.07 14.13
CA GLN A 18 -14.42 17.83 13.46
C GLN A 18 -13.37 17.33 12.47
N VAL A 19 -12.82 18.22 11.63
CA VAL A 19 -11.74 17.85 10.69
C VAL A 19 -10.52 17.32 11.45
N ARG A 20 -10.13 17.98 12.55
CA ARG A 20 -9.03 17.51 13.40
C ARG A 20 -9.30 16.12 13.95
N GLU A 21 -10.50 15.86 14.44
CA GLU A 21 -10.89 14.55 14.97
C GLU A 21 -10.73 13.45 13.91
N PHE A 22 -11.30 13.64 12.71
CA PHE A 22 -11.18 12.66 11.63
C PHE A 22 -9.74 12.46 11.15
N MET A 23 -8.95 13.53 11.05
CA MET A 23 -7.53 13.43 10.71
C MET A 23 -6.73 12.62 11.75
N MET A 24 -7.02 12.82 13.05
CA MET A 24 -6.36 12.05 14.11
C MET A 24 -6.77 10.58 14.10
N MET A 25 -8.04 10.27 13.84
CA MET A 25 -8.50 8.89 13.66
C MET A 25 -7.78 8.21 12.48
N PHE A 26 -7.65 8.91 11.34
CA PHE A 26 -6.93 8.38 10.19
C PHE A 26 -5.44 8.17 10.47
N ALA A 27 -4.80 9.12 11.17
CA ALA A 27 -3.40 8.97 11.59
C ALA A 27 -3.21 7.77 12.54
N GLN A 28 -4.14 7.53 13.46
CA GLN A 28 -4.10 6.36 14.35
C GLN A 28 -4.20 5.04 13.56
N GLU A 29 -5.06 4.98 12.53
CA GLU A 29 -5.16 3.82 11.65
C GLU A 29 -3.86 3.57 10.89
N LEU A 30 -3.23 4.61 10.36
CA LEU A 30 -1.91 4.50 9.71
C LEU A 30 -0.81 4.03 10.67
N ILE A 31 -0.81 4.53 11.92
CA ILE A 31 0.16 4.09 12.95
C ILE A 31 -0.05 2.60 13.26
N LYS A 32 -1.30 2.16 13.44
CA LYS A 32 -1.63 0.77 13.70
C LYS A 32 -1.13 -0.12 12.57
N ARG A 33 -1.42 0.23 11.31
CA ARG A 33 -0.95 -0.49 10.12
C ARG A 33 0.57 -0.54 10.04
N ALA A 34 1.26 0.58 10.26
CA ALA A 34 2.73 0.62 10.27
C ALA A 34 3.36 -0.34 11.30
N LEU A 35 2.71 -0.55 12.46
CA LEU A 35 3.20 -1.45 13.50
C LEU A 35 2.99 -2.94 13.18
N ILE A 36 2.04 -3.26 12.30
CA ILE A 36 1.68 -4.65 11.98
C ILE A 36 1.91 -5.04 10.53
N HIS A 37 2.39 -4.11 9.71
CA HIS A 37 2.61 -4.28 8.29
C HIS A 37 3.36 -5.59 8.02
N ASP A 38 2.78 -6.44 7.18
CA ASP A 38 3.36 -7.72 6.78
C ASP A 38 3.68 -8.71 7.91
N ASN A 39 3.13 -8.54 9.12
CA ASN A 39 3.39 -9.46 10.24
C ASN A 39 3.06 -10.92 9.89
N SER A 40 2.10 -11.17 8.99
CA SER A 40 1.79 -12.52 8.52
C SER A 40 2.97 -13.23 7.88
N LYS A 41 3.96 -12.50 7.31
CA LYS A 41 5.20 -13.05 6.74
C LYS A 41 6.11 -13.69 7.79
N LEU A 42 5.93 -13.35 9.07
CA LEU A 42 6.71 -13.88 10.19
C LEU A 42 6.10 -15.15 10.79
N GLU A 43 4.96 -15.59 10.27
CA GLU A 43 4.22 -16.75 10.73
C GLU A 43 4.05 -17.79 9.62
N ASN A 44 3.71 -19.01 10.00
CA ASN A 44 3.41 -20.06 9.05
C ASN A 44 2.02 -19.87 8.41
N PRO A 45 1.86 -20.15 7.10
CA PRO A 45 2.80 -20.83 6.22
C PRO A 45 3.79 -19.91 5.48
N GLU A 46 3.71 -18.60 5.67
CA GLU A 46 4.47 -17.64 4.88
C GLU A 46 5.98 -17.70 5.16
N VAL A 47 6.38 -17.71 6.43
CA VAL A 47 7.79 -17.65 6.82
C VAL A 47 8.62 -18.78 6.22
N ASP A 48 8.11 -20.02 6.25
CA ASP A 48 8.81 -21.18 5.71
C ASP A 48 8.97 -21.09 4.18
N ILE A 49 7.90 -20.74 3.48
CA ILE A 49 7.90 -20.63 2.01
C ILE A 49 8.74 -19.44 1.55
N PHE A 50 8.60 -18.26 2.15
CA PHE A 50 9.44 -17.11 1.78
C PHE A 50 10.92 -17.37 2.09
N THR A 51 11.25 -18.07 3.18
CA THR A 51 12.64 -18.46 3.47
C THR A 51 13.24 -19.29 2.33
N GLU A 52 12.48 -20.23 1.77
CA GLU A 52 12.95 -21.03 0.64
C GLU A 52 13.07 -20.23 -0.66
N TYR A 53 12.07 -19.40 -0.97
CA TYR A 53 11.93 -18.81 -2.31
C TYR A 53 12.48 -17.40 -2.45
N THR A 54 12.58 -16.60 -1.40
CA THR A 54 13.14 -15.24 -1.48
C THR A 54 14.57 -15.22 -2.06
N PRO A 55 15.50 -16.12 -1.66
CA PRO A 55 16.81 -16.21 -2.29
C PRO A 55 16.74 -16.61 -3.77
N LYS A 56 15.86 -17.58 -4.11
CA LYS A 56 15.67 -18.04 -5.49
C LYS A 56 15.15 -16.92 -6.40
N LEU A 57 14.16 -16.16 -5.92
CA LEU A 57 13.61 -15.00 -6.64
C LEU A 57 14.67 -13.92 -6.87
N LYS A 58 15.50 -13.62 -5.86
CA LYS A 58 16.60 -12.65 -5.96
C LYS A 58 17.58 -12.97 -7.09
N HIS A 59 17.78 -14.26 -7.40
CA HIS A 59 18.68 -14.72 -8.45
C HIS A 59 17.99 -15.00 -9.79
N SER A 60 16.67 -14.93 -9.84
CA SER A 60 15.89 -15.12 -11.07
C SER A 60 15.71 -13.81 -11.84
N THR A 61 15.62 -13.90 -13.18
CA THR A 61 15.23 -12.74 -13.99
C THR A 61 13.73 -12.49 -13.85
N TYR A 62 13.35 -11.26 -13.48
CA TYR A 62 11.95 -10.86 -13.36
C TYR A 62 11.16 -11.18 -14.64
N GLY A 63 10.03 -11.89 -14.50
CA GLY A 63 9.17 -12.28 -15.63
C GLY A 63 9.65 -13.48 -16.45
N SER A 64 10.80 -14.09 -16.12
CA SER A 64 11.25 -15.35 -16.73
C SER A 64 10.34 -16.54 -16.37
N ASP A 65 10.47 -17.66 -17.09
CA ASP A 65 9.68 -18.86 -16.81
C ASP A 65 10.06 -19.52 -15.47
N GLU A 66 11.32 -19.40 -15.06
CA GLU A 66 11.79 -19.78 -13.72
C GLU A 66 11.11 -18.92 -12.64
N TYR A 67 11.13 -17.59 -12.80
CA TYR A 67 10.43 -16.67 -11.90
C TYR A 67 8.94 -17.01 -11.79
N LYS A 68 8.25 -17.24 -12.91
CA LYS A 68 6.84 -17.65 -12.93
C LYS A 68 6.61 -18.98 -12.23
N THR A 69 7.54 -19.92 -12.35
CA THR A 69 7.48 -21.23 -11.69
C THR A 69 7.58 -21.05 -10.18
N PHE A 70 8.53 -20.25 -9.69
CA PHE A 70 8.62 -19.91 -8.27
C PHE A 70 7.35 -19.25 -7.74
N LEU A 71 6.76 -18.29 -8.47
CA LEU A 71 5.48 -17.70 -8.07
C LEU A 71 4.34 -18.72 -7.95
N LYS A 72 4.30 -19.73 -8.84
CA LYS A 72 3.32 -20.81 -8.78
C LYS A 72 3.53 -21.69 -7.55
N GLU A 73 4.78 -22.01 -7.23
CA GLU A 73 5.12 -22.84 -6.07
C GLU A 73 4.87 -22.09 -4.75
N MET A 74 5.09 -20.78 -4.72
CA MET A 74 4.81 -19.92 -3.57
C MET A 74 3.33 -19.58 -3.38
N GLN A 75 2.42 -20.06 -4.23
CA GLN A 75 1.04 -19.58 -4.27
C GLN A 75 0.31 -19.71 -2.92
N VAL A 76 0.65 -20.72 -2.11
CA VAL A 76 0.08 -20.88 -0.76
C VAL A 76 0.42 -19.70 0.13
N ALA A 77 1.70 -19.30 0.19
CA ALA A 77 2.14 -18.13 0.94
C ALA A 77 1.54 -16.85 0.35
N LEU A 78 1.56 -16.67 -0.97
CA LEU A 78 1.03 -15.45 -1.60
C LEU A 78 -0.47 -15.27 -1.34
N LYS A 79 -1.27 -16.34 -1.42
CA LYS A 79 -2.70 -16.27 -1.10
C LYS A 79 -2.96 -15.97 0.37
N HIS A 80 -2.22 -16.61 1.27
CA HIS A 80 -2.31 -16.32 2.70
C HIS A 80 -1.94 -14.85 2.97
N HIS A 81 -0.89 -14.37 2.33
CA HIS A 81 -0.40 -13.01 2.45
C HIS A 81 -1.43 -11.97 1.99
N TYR A 82 -1.97 -12.13 0.77
CA TYR A 82 -2.98 -11.21 0.25
C TYR A 82 -4.27 -11.26 1.06
N ALA A 83 -4.66 -12.41 1.60
CA ALA A 83 -5.85 -12.52 2.45
C ALA A 83 -5.71 -11.78 3.79
N ASN A 84 -4.49 -11.64 4.32
CA ASN A 84 -4.23 -11.03 5.62
C ASN A 84 -3.74 -9.57 5.54
N ASN A 85 -3.29 -9.10 4.38
CA ASN A 85 -2.72 -7.76 4.21
C ASN A 85 -3.49 -6.97 3.14
N SER A 86 -4.36 -6.07 3.60
CA SER A 86 -5.31 -5.36 2.74
C SER A 86 -4.66 -4.28 1.86
N HIS A 87 -3.42 -3.88 2.12
CA HIS A 87 -2.71 -2.95 1.23
C HIS A 87 -2.36 -3.57 -0.14
N HIS A 88 -2.59 -4.87 -0.36
CA HIS A 88 -2.46 -5.50 -1.67
C HIS A 88 -3.77 -5.46 -2.45
N PRO A 89 -3.77 -5.03 -3.73
CA PRO A 89 -4.96 -5.08 -4.58
C PRO A 89 -5.58 -6.48 -4.68
N GLU A 90 -4.75 -7.52 -4.64
CA GLU A 90 -5.15 -8.93 -4.65
C GLU A 90 -5.99 -9.36 -3.45
N HIS A 91 -6.02 -8.57 -2.36
CA HIS A 91 -6.94 -8.78 -1.23
C HIS A 91 -8.41 -8.61 -1.64
N TYR A 92 -8.69 -7.77 -2.64
CA TYR A 92 -10.04 -7.38 -3.03
C TYR A 92 -10.46 -7.95 -4.38
N ASP A 93 -11.70 -8.42 -4.47
CA ASP A 93 -12.32 -8.82 -5.74
C ASP A 93 -12.35 -7.69 -6.78
N LYS A 94 -12.40 -6.43 -6.32
CA LYS A 94 -12.40 -5.23 -7.17
C LYS A 94 -11.00 -4.66 -7.41
N GLY A 95 -9.94 -5.35 -6.99
CA GLY A 95 -8.57 -4.86 -7.05
C GLY A 95 -8.41 -3.54 -6.30
N ILE A 96 -7.64 -2.61 -6.86
CA ILE A 96 -7.45 -1.25 -6.30
C ILE A 96 -8.76 -0.53 -6.02
N LYS A 97 -9.84 -0.78 -6.78
CA LYS A 97 -11.14 -0.13 -6.55
C LYS A 97 -11.85 -0.62 -5.29
N GLY A 98 -11.34 -1.66 -4.63
CA GLY A 98 -11.82 -2.14 -3.33
C GLY A 98 -11.10 -1.52 -2.13
N MET A 99 -9.96 -0.85 -2.35
CA MET A 99 -9.10 -0.31 -1.31
C MET A 99 -9.65 1.01 -0.73
N ASP A 100 -9.38 1.25 0.54
CA ASP A 100 -9.55 2.57 1.16
C ASP A 100 -8.25 3.41 1.06
N LEU A 101 -8.29 4.65 1.57
CA LEU A 101 -7.11 5.53 1.52
C LEU A 101 -5.95 5.04 2.41
N ALA A 102 -6.23 4.34 3.52
CA ALA A 102 -5.19 3.80 4.38
C ALA A 102 -4.46 2.64 3.70
N ASP A 103 -5.19 1.77 3.00
CA ASP A 103 -4.62 0.71 2.15
C ASP A 103 -3.73 1.30 1.06
N ILE A 104 -4.19 2.36 0.38
CA ILE A 104 -3.44 3.02 -0.69
C ILE A 104 -2.15 3.68 -0.17
N VAL A 105 -2.20 4.30 1.02
CA VAL A 105 -1.02 4.90 1.67
C VAL A 105 -0.04 3.81 2.12
N GLU A 106 -0.51 2.73 2.72
CA GLU A 106 0.34 1.60 3.11
C GLU A 106 0.99 0.95 1.88
N MET A 107 0.24 0.75 0.79
CA MET A 107 0.72 0.16 -0.45
C MET A 107 1.85 0.96 -1.10
N ILE A 108 1.74 2.29 -1.17
CA ILE A 108 2.80 3.11 -1.79
C ILE A 108 4.07 3.15 -0.91
N CYS A 109 3.91 3.08 0.42
CA CYS A 109 5.02 2.93 1.35
C CYS A 109 5.72 1.57 1.20
N ASP A 110 4.95 0.47 1.09
CA ASP A 110 5.48 -0.87 0.78
C ASP A 110 6.28 -0.85 -0.52
N TRP A 111 5.73 -0.28 -1.60
CA TRP A 111 6.43 -0.19 -2.87
C TRP A 111 7.74 0.60 -2.77
N LYS A 112 7.77 1.73 -2.06
CA LYS A 112 9.01 2.49 -1.82
C LYS A 112 10.01 1.63 -1.05
N ALA A 113 9.62 0.97 0.03
CA ALA A 113 10.49 0.10 0.81
C ALA A 113 11.01 -1.10 -0.01
N ALA A 114 10.17 -1.67 -0.87
CA ALA A 114 10.55 -2.76 -1.78
C ALA A 114 11.65 -2.32 -2.75
N THR A 115 11.60 -1.09 -3.28
CA THR A 115 12.66 -0.57 -4.16
C THR A 115 14.02 -0.47 -3.45
N MET A 116 14.06 -0.25 -2.14
CA MET A 116 15.31 -0.16 -1.37
C MET A 116 16.04 -1.51 -1.21
N ARG A 117 15.44 -2.63 -1.64
CA ARG A 117 16.04 -3.97 -1.58
C ARG A 117 16.81 -4.34 -2.86
N HIS A 118 16.84 -3.44 -3.86
CA HIS A 118 17.49 -3.65 -5.15
C HIS A 118 18.42 -2.48 -5.47
N ASP A 119 19.60 -2.76 -6.03
CA ASP A 119 20.62 -1.74 -6.33
C ASP A 119 20.16 -0.70 -7.37
N ASP A 120 19.19 -1.07 -8.22
CA ASP A 120 18.60 -0.26 -9.28
C ASP A 120 17.10 0.04 -9.06
N GLY A 121 16.61 -0.13 -7.83
CA GLY A 121 15.23 0.10 -7.48
C GLY A 121 14.78 1.54 -7.73
N ASP A 122 13.68 1.70 -8.47
CA ASP A 122 13.13 3.00 -8.85
C ASP A 122 11.61 3.02 -8.66
N ILE A 123 11.15 3.75 -7.65
CA ILE A 123 9.73 3.83 -7.30
C ILE A 123 8.88 4.43 -8.43
N ARG A 124 9.43 5.34 -9.24
CA ARG A 124 8.69 5.95 -10.36
C ARG A 124 8.46 4.92 -11.46
N LYS A 125 9.45 4.06 -11.74
CA LYS A 125 9.26 2.90 -12.63
C LYS A 125 8.27 1.89 -12.08
N SER A 126 8.29 1.61 -10.76
CA SER A 126 7.29 0.74 -10.13
C SER A 126 5.88 1.27 -10.29
N ILE A 127 5.66 2.58 -10.12
CA ILE A 127 4.35 3.23 -10.34
C ILE A 127 3.90 3.09 -11.80
N GLU A 128 4.78 3.23 -12.79
CA GLU A 128 4.42 3.01 -14.20
C GLU A 128 4.03 1.56 -14.49
N PHE A 129 4.83 0.62 -13.98
CA PHE A 129 4.58 -0.80 -14.17
C PHE A 129 3.27 -1.24 -13.49
N ASN A 130 3.07 -0.83 -12.24
CA ASN A 130 1.91 -1.20 -11.47
C ASN A 130 0.62 -0.57 -11.99
N LYS A 131 0.68 0.57 -12.70
CA LYS A 131 -0.50 1.12 -13.40
C LYS A 131 -1.09 0.09 -14.36
N ASN A 132 -0.24 -0.55 -15.16
CA ASN A 132 -0.69 -1.56 -16.12
C ASN A 132 -1.11 -2.84 -15.41
N ARG A 133 -0.37 -3.26 -14.36
CA ARG A 133 -0.68 -4.48 -13.59
C ARG A 133 -2.03 -4.39 -12.87
N PHE A 134 -2.31 -3.27 -12.21
CA PHE A 134 -3.49 -3.10 -11.38
C PHE A 134 -4.58 -2.23 -12.01
N ASN A 135 -4.36 -1.76 -13.25
CA ASN A 135 -5.31 -1.01 -14.07
C ASN A 135 -5.93 0.20 -13.36
N TYR A 136 -5.09 1.00 -12.68
CA TYR A 136 -5.52 2.26 -12.06
C TYR A 136 -5.42 3.45 -13.01
N SER A 137 -6.14 4.53 -12.68
CA SER A 137 -6.26 5.72 -13.53
C SER A 137 -4.96 6.53 -13.60
N ASP A 138 -4.86 7.38 -14.61
CA ASP A 138 -3.81 8.40 -14.70
C ASP A 138 -3.83 9.38 -13.51
N ASP A 139 -5.01 9.67 -12.96
CA ASP A 139 -5.13 10.52 -11.77
C ASP A 139 -4.44 9.88 -10.55
N LEU A 140 -4.70 8.59 -10.29
CA LEU A 140 -4.08 7.89 -9.17
C LEU A 140 -2.58 7.75 -9.37
N LYS A 141 -2.14 7.49 -10.61
CA LYS A 141 -0.73 7.50 -10.98
C LYS A 141 -0.07 8.84 -10.63
N GLN A 142 -0.68 9.96 -11.03
CA GLN A 142 -0.11 11.28 -10.76
C GLN A 142 -0.09 11.61 -9.26
N ILE A 143 -1.11 11.19 -8.50
CA ILE A 143 -1.12 11.31 -7.05
C ILE A 143 0.05 10.53 -6.44
N PHE A 144 0.29 9.28 -6.85
CA PHE A 144 1.45 8.52 -6.38
C PHE A 144 2.77 9.20 -6.70
N LEU A 145 2.93 9.72 -7.92
CA LEU A 145 4.14 10.46 -8.30
C LEU A 145 4.36 11.68 -7.39
N ASN A 146 3.32 12.45 -7.10
CA ASN A 146 3.42 13.59 -6.18
C ASN A 146 3.72 13.15 -4.75
N THR A 147 3.14 12.04 -4.28
CA THR A 147 3.33 11.53 -2.92
C THR A 147 4.75 11.03 -2.70
N VAL A 148 5.36 10.32 -3.65
CA VAL A 148 6.70 9.76 -3.45
C VAL A 148 7.81 10.80 -3.40
N GLU A 149 7.57 12.03 -3.88
CA GLU A 149 8.46 13.18 -3.66
C GLU A 149 8.63 13.49 -2.15
N MET A 150 7.70 13.08 -1.30
CA MET A 150 7.84 13.22 0.17
C MET A 150 8.85 12.25 0.78
N PHE A 151 9.28 11.22 0.05
CA PHE A 151 10.19 10.18 0.51
C PHE A 151 11.62 10.31 -0.07
N ASP A 152 11.85 11.34 -0.88
CA ASP A 152 13.16 11.67 -1.45
C ASP A 152 13.88 12.69 -0.57
#